data_AF-A0A3B0CDB5-F1
#
_entry.id   AF-A0A3B0CDB5-F1
#
_cell.length_a   1.000
_cell.length_b   1.000
_cell.length_c   1.000
_cell.angle_alpha   90.00
_cell.angle_beta   90.00
_cell.angle_gamma   90.00
#
_symmetry.space_group_name_H-M   'P 1'
#
loop_
_entity.id
_entity.type
_entity.pdbx_description
1 polymer ?
#
loop_
_entity_poly.entity_id
_entity_poly.type
_entity_poly.pdbx_seq_one_letter_code
_entity_poly.pdbx_strand_id
1 'polypeptide(L)' 'MDVFLNNTEYGVTGTLEAATTDQVRGQYNVTFFEAIDCIKSILPYFKKNKRGTIIN' A
#
# COMPACT_ATOMS: atom_id res chain seq x y z
N MET A 1 -0.72 14.92 -12.68
CA MET A 1 0.09 13.98 -11.88
C MET A 1 0.73 12.98 -12.81
N ASP A 2 2.06 12.86 -12.77
CA ASP A 2 2.81 11.93 -13.64
C ASP A 2 3.42 10.75 -12.87
N VAL A 3 3.66 10.94 -11.56
CA VAL A 3 4.18 9.92 -10.66
C VAL A 3 3.31 9.89 -9.40
N PHE A 4 2.94 8.69 -8.96
CA PHE A 4 2.32 8.43 -7.67
C PHE A 4 3.24 7.55 -6.83
N LEU A 5 3.58 8.01 -5.63
CA LEU A 5 4.40 7.29 -4.65
C LEU A 5 3.49 6.84 -3.51
N ASN A 6 3.38 5.53 -3.32
CA ASN A 6 2.82 4.94 -2.11
C ASN A 6 3.97 4.68 -1.13
N ASN A 7 3.88 5.21 0.08
CA ASN A 7 4.92 5.09 1.12
C ASN A 7 4.30 4.71 2.47
N THR A 8 3.18 4.00 2.46
CA THR A 8 2.49 3.63 3.70
C THR A 8 3.00 2.30 4.21
N GLU A 9 3.84 2.36 5.23
CA GLU A 9 4.27 1.20 6.02
C GLU A 9 3.64 1.27 7.41
N TYR A 10 3.06 0.15 7.86
CA TYR A 10 2.66 -0.05 9.24
C TYR A 10 3.76 -0.87 9.91
N GLY A 11 4.63 -0.25 10.71
CA GLY A 11 5.76 -0.94 11.33
C GLY A 11 5.35 -1.66 12.62
N VAL A 12 5.27 -2.99 12.61
CA VAL A 12 5.25 -3.78 13.84
C VAL A 12 6.71 -4.03 14.25
N THR A 13 7.14 -3.42 15.35
CA THR A 13 8.47 -3.63 15.92
C THR A 13 8.41 -4.73 16.98
N GLY A 14 9.07 -5.86 16.70
CA GLY A 14 9.15 -7.03 17.57
C GLY A 14 9.74 -8.25 16.84
N THR A 15 10.19 -9.28 17.55
CA THR A 15 10.55 -10.55 16.92
C THR A 15 9.29 -11.19 16.33
N LEU A 16 9.40 -11.87 15.19
CA LEU A 16 8.26 -12.56 14.55
C LEU A 16 7.54 -13.50 15.52
N GLU A 17 8.27 -14.09 16.46
CA GLU A 17 7.76 -14.99 17.51
C GLU A 17 6.98 -14.28 18.61
N ALA A 18 7.19 -12.97 18.78
CA ALA A 18 6.48 -12.12 19.74
C ALA A 18 5.29 -11.36 19.12
N ALA A 19 5.23 -11.30 17.78
CA ALA A 19 4.10 -10.72 17.08
C ALA A 19 2.91 -11.66 17.16
N THR A 20 1.78 -11.17 17.66
CA THR A 20 0.55 -11.96 17.63
C THR A 20 0.08 -12.11 16.19
N THR A 21 -0.60 -13.21 15.88
CA THR A 21 -1.20 -13.43 14.56
C THR A 21 -2.09 -12.25 14.13
N ASP A 22 -2.75 -11.60 15.08
CA ASP A 22 -3.60 -10.44 14.82
C ASP A 22 -2.80 -9.17 14.49
N GLN A 23 -1.61 -8.97 15.07
CA GLN A 23 -0.70 -7.89 14.69
C GLN A 23 -0.17 -8.08 13.26
N VAL A 24 0.24 -9.30 12.92
CA VAL A 24 0.71 -9.63 11.56
C VAL A 24 -0.42 -9.46 10.54
N ARG A 25 -1.63 -9.91 10.86
CA ARG A 25 -2.81 -9.68 10.01
C ARG A 25 -3.18 -8.21 9.90
N GLY A 26 -3.07 -7.44 10.98
CA GLY A 26 -3.29 -6.00 10.97
C GLY A 26 -2.32 -5.28 10.06
N GLN A 27 -1.03 -5.64 10.11
CA GLN A 27 -0.01 -5.08 9.22
C GLN A 27 -0.31 -5.40 7.76
N TYR A 28 -0.68 -6.65 7.45
CA TYR A 28 -1.07 -7.03 6.09
C TYR A 28 -2.34 -6.30 5.63
N ASN A 29 -3.34 -6.17 6.51
CA ASN A 29 -4.58 -5.50 6.17
C ASN A 29 -4.38 -4.01 5.88
N VAL A 30 -3.52 -3.34 6.64
CA VAL A 30 -3.26 -1.91 6.46
C VAL A 30 -2.38 -1.70 5.23
N THR A 31 -1.17 -2.26 5.19
CA THR A 31 -0.21 -1.92 4.13
C THR A 31 -0.62 -2.44 2.75
N PHE A 32 -1.17 -3.66 2.67
CA PHE A 32 -1.49 -4.27 1.39
C PHE A 32 -2.79 -3.73 0.79
N PHE A 33 -3.88 -3.66 1.59
CA PHE A 33 -5.15 -3.17 1.05
C PHE A 33 -5.16 -1.67 0.83
N GLU A 34 -4.49 -0.87 1.67
CA GLU A 34 -4.36 0.57 1.40
C GLU A 34 -3.57 0.82 0.11
N ALA A 35 -2.50 0.07 -0.14
CA ALA A 35 -1.76 0.16 -1.40
C ALA A 35 -2.67 -0.13 -2.60
N ILE A 36 -3.48 -1.20 -2.52
CA ILE A 36 -4.41 -1.56 -3.58
C ILE A 36 -5.46 -0.46 -3.79
N ASP A 37 -6.05 0.07 -2.72
CA ASP A 37 -7.11 1.06 -2.81
C ASP A 37 -6.58 2.41 -3.31
N CYS A 38 -5.36 2.77 -2.92
CA CYS A 38 -4.69 3.95 -3.45
C CYS A 38 -4.44 3.81 -4.96
N ILE A 39 -3.89 2.67 -5.39
CA ILE A 39 -3.68 2.34 -6.81
C ILE A 39 -5.01 2.37 -7.59
N LYS A 40 -6.09 1.79 -7.05
CA LYS A 40 -7.43 1.82 -7.66
C LYS A 40 -7.96 3.24 -7.82
N SER A 41 -7.67 4.15 -6.89
CA SER A 41 -8.13 5.53 -6.95
C SER A 41 -7.45 6.35 -8.07
N ILE A 42 -6.16 6.10 -8.33
CA ILE A 42 -5.36 6.80 -9.34
C ILE A 42 -5.42 6.16 -10.74
N LEU A 43 -5.68 4.85 -10.81
CA LEU A 43 -5.81 4.09 -12.06
C LEU A 43 -6.72 4.73 -13.13
N PRO A 44 -7.92 5.24 -12.81
CA PRO A 44 -8.80 5.90 -13.79
C PRO A 44 -8.15 7.13 -14.44
N TYR A 45 -7.40 7.91 -13.66
CA TYR A 45 -6.72 9.10 -14.16
C TYR A 45 -5.54 8.74 -15.08
N PHE A 46 -4.71 7.75 -14.71
CA PHE A 46 -3.63 7.28 -15.58
C PHE A 46 -4.15 6.58 -16.84
N LYS A 47 -5.25 5.82 -16.74
CA LYS A 47 -5.93 5.23 -17.90
C LYS A 47 -6.44 6.31 -18.88
N LYS A 48 -7.05 7.38 -18.38
CA LYS A 48 -7.53 8.51 -19.20
C LYS A 48 -6.38 9.20 -19.94
N ASN A 49 -5.24 9.38 -19.26
CA ASN A 49 -4.08 10.09 -19.81
C ASN A 49 -3.10 9.17 -20.56
N LYS A 50 -3.34 7.85 -20.58
CA LYS A 50 -2.47 6.80 -21.15
C LYS A 50 -1.00 6.91 -20.72
N ARG A 51 -0.75 7.51 -19.56
CA ARG A 51 0.57 7.84 -19.02
C ARG A 51 0.49 7.96 -17.50
N GLY A 52 1.51 7.43 -16.81
CA GLY A 52 1.69 7.56 -15.37
C GLY A 52 2.61 6.46 -14.83
N THR A 53 3.37 6.77 -13.79
CA THR A 53 4.27 5.83 -13.09
C THR A 53 3.81 5.66 -11.64
N ILE A 54 3.69 4.42 -11.17
CA ILE A 54 3.38 4.09 -9.78
C ILE A 54 4.64 3.49 -9.15
N ILE A 55 5.02 4.01 -7.99
CA ILE A 55 6.10 3.50 -7.15
C ILE A 55 5.48 3.14 -5.79
N ASN A 56 5.62 1.89 -5.38
CA ASN A 56 5.27 1.41 -4.03
C ASN A 56 6.53 1.30 -3.18
#